data_AF-A0A2S2P9C8-F1
#
_entry.id   AF-A0A2S2P9C8-F1
#
_cell.length_a   1.000
_cell.length_b   1.000
_cell.length_c   1.000
_cell.angle_alpha   90.00
_cell.angle_beta   90.00
_cell.angle_gamma   90.00
#
_symmetry.space_group_name_H-M   'P 1'
#
loop_
_entity.id
_entity.type
_entity.pdbx_description
1 polymer ?
#
loop_
_entity_poly.entity_id
_entity_poly.type
_entity_poly.pdbx_seq_one_letter_code
_entity_poly.pdbx_strand_id
1 'polypeptide(L)'
;MLATIGIRKPLQKLTFCGVLAVIAFVIAALLQFKIVGNTTEIVPRQGHINIYNGFDCNVYLQSKSLHVQDYIGPLEMFNVSYKVVSQDVTSEDIVEVTLSFESKCNFVSKNYDFNTTVTIIRGKVKYISII
;
A
#
# COMPACT_ATOMS: atom_id res chain seq x y z
N MET A 1 -7.69 -12.97 39.47
CA MET A 1 -7.18 -13.75 38.32
C MET A 1 -5.74 -14.22 38.50
N LEU A 2 -4.70 -13.37 38.61
CA LEU A 2 -3.33 -13.87 38.82
C LEU A 2 -3.11 -14.61 40.16
N ALA A 3 -3.77 -14.16 41.23
CA ALA A 3 -3.71 -14.82 42.55
C ALA A 3 -4.35 -16.23 42.57
N THR A 4 -5.27 -16.48 41.63
CA THR A 4 -5.95 -17.77 41.42
C THR A 4 -5.02 -18.79 40.76
N ILE A 5 -4.02 -18.33 40.01
CA ILE A 5 -2.96 -19.13 39.36
C ILE A 5 -1.71 -19.19 40.26
N GLY A 6 -1.83 -18.86 41.55
CA GLY A 6 -0.73 -18.93 42.52
C GLY A 6 0.23 -17.73 42.56
N ILE A 7 0.05 -16.72 41.70
CA ILE A 7 0.90 -15.52 41.66
C ILE A 7 0.38 -14.49 42.66
N ARG A 8 0.98 -14.45 43.85
CA ARG A 8 0.51 -13.61 44.97
C ARG A 8 1.42 -12.43 45.27
N LYS A 9 2.74 -12.56 45.09
CA LYS A 9 3.69 -11.49 45.43
C LYS A 9 3.79 -10.44 44.31
N PRO A 10 3.95 -9.15 44.65
CA PRO A 10 4.05 -8.07 43.65
C PRO A 10 5.21 -8.29 42.68
N LEU A 11 6.35 -8.78 43.18
CA LEU A 11 7.51 -9.10 42.35
C LEU A 11 7.20 -10.20 41.31
N GLN A 12 6.43 -11.23 41.69
CA GLN A 12 6.05 -12.31 40.77
C GLN A 12 5.10 -11.82 39.66
N LYS A 13 4.22 -10.85 39.97
CA LYS A 13 3.33 -10.24 38.97
C LYS A 13 4.14 -9.45 37.94
N LEU A 14 5.13 -8.69 38.38
CA LEU A 14 6.01 -7.92 37.51
C LEU A 14 6.82 -8.85 36.59
N THR A 15 7.43 -9.90 37.15
CA THR A 15 8.17 -10.89 36.36
C THR A 15 7.28 -11.60 35.34
N PHE A 16 6.05 -11.97 35.70
CA PHE A 16 5.11 -12.62 34.79
C PHE A 16 4.73 -11.73 33.60
N CYS A 17 4.42 -10.46 33.85
CA CYS A 17 4.15 -9.50 32.78
C CYS A 17 5.39 -9.28 31.89
N GLY A 18 6.59 -9.23 32.48
CA GLY A 18 7.84 -9.11 31.73
C GLY A 18 8.08 -10.28 30.79
N VAL A 19 7.91 -11.52 31.27
CA VAL A 19 8.04 -12.73 30.45
C VAL A 19 7.01 -12.73 29.31
N LEU A 20 5.75 -12.38 29.60
CA LEU A 20 4.72 -12.27 28.56
C LEU A 20 5.06 -11.20 27.52
N ALA A 21 5.62 -10.06 27.94
CA ALA A 21 6.02 -9.00 27.01
C ALA A 21 7.16 -9.45 26.09
N VAL A 22 8.15 -10.18 26.61
CA VAL A 22 9.22 -10.76 25.78
C VAL A 22 8.67 -11.76 24.78
N ILE A 23 7.76 -12.66 25.20
CA ILE A 23 7.11 -13.62 24.30
C ILE A 23 6.32 -12.91 23.20
N ALA A 24 5.54 -11.89 23.57
CA ALA A 24 4.77 -11.11 22.61
C ALA A 24 5.67 -10.41 21.58
N PHE A 25 6.81 -9.86 22.03
CA PHE A 25 7.79 -9.24 21.13
C PHE A 25 8.42 -10.25 20.16
N VAL A 26 8.78 -11.44 20.63
CA VAL A 26 9.33 -12.50 19.77
C VAL A 26 8.31 -12.94 18.71
N ILE A 27 7.04 -13.12 19.10
CA ILE A 27 5.97 -13.47 18.15
C ILE A 27 5.78 -12.34 17.12
N ALA A 28 5.77 -11.08 17.55
CA ALA A 28 5.67 -9.94 16.66
C ALA A 28 6.85 -9.88 15.67
N ALA A 29 8.08 -10.14 16.12
CA ALA A 29 9.27 -10.17 15.28
C ALA A 29 9.20 -11.32 14.25
N LEU A 30 8.79 -12.52 14.65
CA LEU A 30 8.58 -13.64 13.72
C LEU A 30 7.49 -13.33 12.69
N LEU A 31 6.42 -12.65 13.11
CA LEU A 31 5.36 -12.20 12.20
C LEU A 31 5.91 -11.18 11.20
N GLN A 32 6.70 -10.21 11.66
CA GLN A 32 7.37 -9.23 10.80
C GLN A 32 8.31 -9.89 9.80
N PHE A 33 9.10 -10.89 10.21
CA PHE A 33 9.95 -11.65 9.29
C PHE A 33 9.14 -12.39 8.24
N LYS A 34 8.00 -12.98 8.61
CA LYS A 34 7.13 -13.66 7.64
C LYS A 34 6.43 -12.69 6.71
N ILE A 35 6.04 -11.51 7.17
CA ILE A 35 5.46 -10.48 6.30
C ILE A 35 6.54 -9.96 5.35
N VAL A 36 7.69 -9.51 5.85
CA VAL A 36 8.77 -8.95 5.03
C VAL A 36 9.40 -9.98 4.09
N GLY A 37 9.62 -11.21 4.56
CA GLY A 37 10.26 -12.27 3.77
C GLY A 37 9.33 -12.92 2.73
N ASN A 38 8.02 -12.75 2.84
CA ASN A 38 7.04 -13.47 2.02
C ASN A 38 6.11 -12.54 1.21
N THR A 39 6.21 -11.22 1.36
CA THR A 39 5.33 -10.28 0.65
C THR A 39 6.08 -9.36 -0.29
N THR A 40 5.66 -9.43 -1.55
CA THR A 40 5.95 -8.50 -2.64
C THR A 40 7.38 -8.53 -3.16
N GLU A 41 7.82 -9.69 -3.66
CA GLU A 41 8.70 -9.64 -4.84
C GLU A 41 7.88 -9.09 -6.00
N ILE A 42 7.74 -7.76 -6.04
CA ILE A 42 7.42 -7.10 -7.29
C ILE A 42 8.55 -7.51 -8.22
N VAL A 43 8.22 -8.16 -9.34
CA VAL A 43 9.21 -8.59 -10.32
C VAL A 43 10.16 -7.43 -10.57
N PRO A 44 11.49 -7.60 -10.44
CA PRO A 44 12.42 -6.49 -10.53
C PRO A 44 12.15 -5.68 -11.82
N ARG A 45 12.04 -4.36 -11.68
CA ARG A 45 11.65 -3.37 -12.72
C ARG A 45 10.15 -3.28 -13.04
N GLN A 46 9.29 -3.94 -12.30
CA GLN A 46 7.84 -3.69 -12.35
C GLN A 46 7.42 -2.86 -11.14
N GLY A 47 6.33 -2.11 -11.29
CA GLY A 47 5.60 -1.44 -10.23
C GLY A 47 4.12 -1.75 -10.41
N HIS A 48 3.37 -1.77 -9.32
CA HIS A 48 1.92 -1.97 -9.37
C HIS A 48 1.23 -0.70 -8.89
N ILE A 49 0.32 -0.17 -9.71
CA ILE A 49 -0.43 1.04 -9.42
C ILE A 49 -1.89 0.63 -9.27
N ASN A 50 -2.46 1.00 -8.12
CA ASN A 50 -3.86 0.74 -7.79
C ASN A 50 -4.59 2.08 -7.73
N ILE A 51 -5.59 2.24 -8.58
CA ILE A 51 -6.39 3.45 -8.68
C ILE A 51 -7.78 3.13 -8.15
N TYR A 52 -8.21 3.86 -7.13
CA TYR A 52 -9.47 3.59 -6.43
C TYR A 52 -10.49 4.66 -6.78
N ASN A 53 -11.68 4.22 -7.18
CA ASN A 53 -12.82 5.11 -7.31
C ASN A 53 -13.57 5.17 -5.98
N GLY A 54 -13.45 6.30 -5.28
CA GLY A 54 -14.19 6.53 -4.03
C GLY A 54 -15.63 7.03 -4.23
N PHE A 55 -16.08 7.21 -5.48
CA PHE A 55 -17.38 7.77 -5.80
C PHE A 55 -18.40 6.68 -6.09
N ASP A 56 -19.68 6.98 -5.84
CA ASP A 56 -20.82 6.11 -6.16
C ASP A 56 -21.29 6.28 -7.62
N CYS A 57 -20.33 6.47 -8.54
CA CYS A 57 -20.59 6.70 -9.95
C CYS A 57 -19.39 6.22 -10.79
N ASN A 58 -19.60 5.99 -12.08
CA ASN A 58 -18.53 5.55 -12.97
C ASN A 58 -17.56 6.71 -13.25
N VAL A 59 -16.27 6.41 -13.16
CA VAL A 59 -15.19 7.33 -13.50
C VAL A 59 -14.41 6.75 -14.66
N TYR A 60 -14.30 7.50 -15.75
CA TYR A 60 -13.52 7.10 -16.91
C TYR A 60 -12.05 7.43 -16.67
N LEU A 61 -11.18 6.44 -16.82
CA LEU A 61 -9.75 6.56 -16.65
C LEU A 61 -9.05 6.44 -18.01
N GLN A 62 -8.29 7.48 -18.36
CA GLN A 62 -7.47 7.52 -19.57
C GLN A 62 -6.02 7.82 -19.23
N SER A 63 -5.10 6.98 -19.70
CA SER A 63 -3.67 7.23 -19.63
C SER A 63 -2.95 6.65 -20.85
N LYS A 64 -2.25 7.50 -21.59
CA LYS A 64 -1.45 7.08 -22.75
C LYS A 64 -0.23 6.27 -22.30
N SER A 65 0.44 6.70 -21.23
CA SER A 65 1.64 6.05 -20.70
C SER A 65 1.35 4.64 -20.16
N LEU A 66 0.17 4.44 -19.57
CA LEU A 66 -0.26 3.13 -19.06
C LEU A 66 -1.00 2.27 -20.11
N HIS A 67 -1.32 2.83 -21.28
CA HIS A 67 -2.18 2.20 -22.29
C HIS A 67 -3.55 1.77 -21.75
N VAL A 68 -4.15 2.62 -20.90
CA VAL A 68 -5.45 2.34 -20.25
C VAL A 68 -6.50 3.34 -20.72
N GLN A 69 -7.67 2.81 -21.09
CA GLN A 69 -8.88 3.54 -21.45
C GLN A 69 -10.08 2.71 -20.99
N ASP A 70 -10.49 2.87 -19.74
CA ASP A 70 -11.56 2.06 -19.15
C ASP A 70 -12.36 2.82 -18.08
N TYR A 71 -13.53 2.30 -17.74
CA TYR A 71 -14.35 2.82 -16.65
C TYR A 71 -14.06 2.06 -15.35
N ILE A 72 -13.90 2.83 -14.26
CA ILE A 72 -13.87 2.30 -12.91
C ILE A 72 -15.28 2.43 -12.33
N GLY A 73 -15.90 1.31 -11.98
CA GLY A 73 -17.24 1.29 -11.40
C GLY A 73 -17.30 1.94 -10.01
N PRO A 74 -18.51 2.08 -9.44
CA PRO A 74 -18.72 2.71 -8.14
C PRO A 74 -18.03 1.92 -7.03
N LEU A 75 -17.21 2.58 -6.21
CA LEU A 75 -16.45 1.94 -5.12
C LEU A 75 -15.49 0.83 -5.59
N GLU A 76 -15.15 0.79 -6.88
CA GLU A 76 -14.24 -0.21 -7.46
C GLU A 76 -12.80 0.28 -7.56
N MET A 77 -11.92 -0.64 -7.95
CA MET A 77 -10.49 -0.41 -8.12
C MET A 77 -10.04 -0.89 -9.50
N PHE A 78 -9.14 -0.11 -10.10
CA PHE A 78 -8.41 -0.50 -11.29
C PHE A 78 -6.95 -0.80 -10.94
N ASN A 79 -6.43 -1.93 -11.43
CA ASN A 79 -5.07 -2.39 -11.18
C ASN A 79 -4.24 -2.39 -12.46
N VAL A 80 -3.08 -1.73 -12.44
CA VAL A 80 -2.17 -1.72 -13.59
C VAL A 80 -0.74 -2.01 -13.16
N SER A 81 -0.13 -2.97 -13.84
CA SER A 81 1.29 -3.26 -13.71
C SER A 81 2.07 -2.40 -14.70
N TYR A 82 2.91 -1.52 -14.17
CA TYR A 82 3.79 -0.63 -14.93
C TYR A 82 5.20 -1.20 -14.98
N LYS A 83 5.86 -1.15 -16.13
CA LYS A 83 7.29 -1.48 -16.27
C LYS A 83 8.07 -0.17 -16.24
N VAL A 84 8.93 0.00 -15.25
CA VAL A 84 9.81 1.19 -15.18
C VAL A 84 10.83 1.10 -16.30
N VAL A 85 10.79 2.06 -17.22
CA VAL A 85 11.67 2.08 -18.40
C VAL A 85 12.98 2.78 -18.06
N SER A 86 12.98 3.74 -17.13
CA SER A 86 14.18 4.43 -16.70
C SER A 86 15.16 3.51 -15.95
N GLN A 87 16.35 3.34 -16.53
CA GLN A 87 17.44 2.58 -15.90
C GLN A 87 18.21 3.42 -14.87
N ASP A 88 18.17 4.75 -15.01
CA ASP A 88 18.88 5.70 -14.17
C ASP A 88 18.03 6.18 -13.01
N VAL A 89 18.62 6.26 -11.82
CA VAL A 89 17.97 6.72 -10.57
C VAL A 89 17.61 8.22 -10.64
N THR A 90 18.19 8.94 -11.59
CA THR A 90 17.99 10.38 -11.83
C THR A 90 16.87 10.71 -12.82
N SER A 91 16.35 9.74 -13.57
CA SER A 91 15.24 9.97 -14.51
C SER A 91 13.90 9.58 -13.89
N GLU A 92 13.05 10.59 -13.73
CA GLU A 92 11.67 10.47 -13.28
C GLU A 92 10.79 9.97 -14.44
N ASP A 93 10.10 8.86 -14.26
CA ASP A 93 9.06 8.40 -15.20
C ASP A 93 7.75 9.11 -14.84
N ILE A 94 7.28 10.02 -15.69
CA ILE A 94 6.03 10.76 -15.48
C ILE A 94 4.88 10.05 -16.20
N VAL A 95 3.86 9.68 -15.43
CA VAL A 95 2.63 9.05 -15.93
C VAL A 95 1.50 10.07 -15.85
N GLU A 96 1.01 10.51 -17.00
CA GLU A 96 -0.19 11.34 -17.10
C GLU A 96 -1.44 10.46 -16.98
N VAL A 97 -2.35 10.84 -16.08
CA VAL A 97 -3.64 10.20 -15.87
C VAL A 97 -4.72 11.26 -15.93
N THR A 98 -5.68 11.06 -16.83
CA THR A 98 -6.88 11.87 -16.95
C THR A 98 -8.07 11.08 -16.42
N LEU A 99 -8.81 11.67 -15.50
CA LEU A 99 -10.06 11.12 -14.95
C LEU A 99 -11.23 12.00 -15.41
N SER A 100 -12.19 11.40 -16.10
CA SER A 100 -13.42 12.07 -16.52
C SER A 100 -14.61 11.51 -15.77
N PHE A 101 -15.45 12.37 -15.22
CA PHE A 101 -16.58 11.99 -14.39
C PHE A 101 -17.88 11.95 -15.20
N GLU A 102 -18.67 10.88 -15.02
CA GLU A 102 -19.99 10.81 -15.65
C GLU A 102 -20.94 11.88 -15.05
N SER A 103 -21.89 12.37 -15.84
CA SER A 103 -22.85 13.40 -15.43
C SER A 103 -23.71 13.06 -14.20
N LYS A 104 -23.74 11.78 -13.80
CA LYS A 104 -24.44 11.28 -12.59
C LYS A 104 -23.64 11.54 -11.30
N CYS A 105 -22.37 11.91 -11.40
CA CYS A 105 -21.54 12.24 -10.23
C CYS A 105 -21.94 13.61 -9.66
N ASN A 106 -22.88 13.64 -8.72
CA ASN A 106 -23.42 14.88 -8.13
C ASN A 106 -22.39 15.74 -7.38
N PHE A 107 -21.24 15.17 -7.02
CA PHE A 107 -20.19 15.85 -6.25
C PHE A 107 -19.21 16.66 -7.11
N VAL A 108 -19.26 16.48 -8.44
CA VAL A 108 -18.32 17.11 -9.37
C VAL A 108 -19.12 17.88 -10.42
N SER A 109 -18.59 19.02 -10.87
CA SER A 109 -19.21 19.77 -11.96
C SER A 109 -19.34 18.89 -13.22
N LYS A 110 -20.41 19.09 -14.00
CA LYS A 110 -20.61 18.36 -15.27
C LYS A 110 -19.40 18.57 -16.18
N ASN A 111 -18.90 17.47 -16.76
CA ASN A 111 -17.75 17.45 -17.68
C ASN A 111 -16.44 17.98 -17.06
N TYR A 112 -16.25 17.75 -15.77
CA TYR A 112 -14.96 18.01 -15.15
C TYR A 112 -13.98 16.90 -15.51
N ASP A 113 -12.85 17.29 -16.09
CA ASP A 113 -11.72 16.41 -16.32
C ASP A 113 -10.63 16.73 -15.29
N PHE A 114 -10.23 15.73 -14.53
CA PHE A 114 -9.13 15.83 -13.58
C PHE A 114 -7.87 15.27 -14.23
N ASN A 115 -6.93 16.17 -14.55
CA ASN A 115 -5.61 15.80 -15.06
C ASN A 115 -4.62 15.75 -13.90
N THR A 116 -4.00 14.60 -13.71
CA THR A 116 -2.98 14.40 -12.69
C THR A 116 -1.76 13.70 -13.26
N THR A 117 -0.61 13.99 -12.65
CA THR A 117 0.67 13.38 -13.00
C THR A 117 1.16 12.55 -11.83
N VAL A 118 1.52 11.31 -12.11
CA VAL A 118 2.14 10.41 -11.14
C VAL A 118 3.60 10.26 -11.53
N THR A 119 4.49 10.72 -10.64
CA THR A 119 5.93 10.54 -10.83
C THR A 119 6.38 9.24 -10.19
N ILE A 120 6.96 8.36 -11.00
CA ILE A 120 7.50 7.09 -10.56
C ILE A 120 9.01 7.20 -10.45
N ILE A 121 9.52 7.04 -9.23
CA ILE A 121 10.95 7.02 -8.92
C ILE A 121 11.38 5.62 -8.51
N ARG A 122 12.55 5.19 -9.01
CA ARG A 122 13.12 3.91 -8.64
C ARG A 122 13.60 3.94 -7.19
N GLY A 123 12.98 3.12 -6.33
CA GLY A 123 13.41 2.95 -4.95
C GLY A 123 14.81 2.32 -4.85
N LYS A 124 15.61 2.77 -3.88
CA LYS A 124 16.83 2.06 -3.47
C LYS A 124 16.45 0.95 -2.50
N VAL A 125 16.88 -0.29 -2.79
CA VAL A 125 16.77 -1.40 -1.84
C VAL A 125 17.62 -1.07 -0.62
N LYS A 126 17.00 -0.91 0.54
CA LYS A 126 17.70 -0.83 1.83
C LYS A 126 17.62 -2.18 2.50
N TYR A 127 18.76 -2.85 2.62
CA TYR A 127 18.89 -4.01 3.48
C TYR A 127 18.91 -3.53 4.94
N ILE A 128 17.87 -3.89 5.69
CA ILE A 128 17.87 -3.67 7.14
C ILE A 128 18.69 -4.80 7.75
N SER A 129 19.94 -4.48 8.10
CA SER A 129 20.79 -5.38 8.87
C SER A 129 20.39 -5.24 10.34
N ILE A 130 19.65 -6.21 10.86
CA ILE A 130 19.38 -6.32 12.29
C ILE A 130 20.59 -7.04 12.89
N ILE A 131 21.47 -6.27 13.54
CA ILE A 131 22.52 -6.78 14.43
C ILE A 131 21.93 -6.80 15.85
#